data_AF-K3W195-F1
#
_entry.id   AF-K3W195-F1
#
_cell.length_a   1.000
_cell.length_b   1.000
_cell.length_c   1.000
_cell.angle_alpha   90.00
_cell.angle_beta   90.00
_cell.angle_gamma   90.00
#
_symmetry.space_group_name_H-M   'P 1'
#
loop_
_entity.id
_entity.type
_entity.pdbx_description
1 polymer ?
#
loop_
_entity_poly.entity_id
_entity_poly.type
_entity_poly.pdbx_seq_one_letter_code
_entity_poly.pdbx_strand_id
1 'polypeptide(L)'
;MSTTMELNESHIPLLHGFLSTIIARLEQLLSRFAQLSELSDMVPESDRELRWQMDLLLLHCSMELSWCVQTYETYKQLQDMILPSSSTVAGLWAETYGL
;
A
#
# COMPACT_ATOMS: atom_id res chain seq x y z
N MET A 1 -4.05 -1.77 29.41
CA MET A 1 -4.85 -2.86 28.83
C MET A 1 -4.26 -3.15 27.46
N SER A 2 -3.41 -4.18 27.35
CA SER A 2 -2.89 -4.63 26.05
C SER A 2 -3.89 -5.64 25.52
N THR A 3 -4.77 -5.22 24.61
CA THR A 3 -5.63 -6.15 23.87
C THR A 3 -4.75 -6.94 22.92
N THR A 4 -4.32 -8.13 23.33
CA THR A 4 -3.72 -9.12 22.43
C THR A 4 -4.78 -9.54 21.44
N MET A 5 -4.61 -9.09 20.19
CA MET A 5 -5.48 -9.45 19.08
C MET A 5 -5.09 -10.89 18.67
N GLU A 6 -5.91 -11.87 19.07
CA GLU A 6 -5.70 -13.27 18.67
C GLU A 6 -6.11 -13.45 17.21
N LEU A 7 -5.12 -13.34 16.31
CA LEU A 7 -5.29 -13.63 14.89
C LEU A 7 -5.21 -15.15 14.68
N ASN A 8 -6.32 -15.76 14.27
CA ASN A 8 -6.38 -17.19 13.94
C ASN A 8 -5.92 -17.48 12.49
N GLU A 9 -5.89 -18.76 12.12
CA GLU A 9 -5.44 -19.26 10.81
C GLU A 9 -6.18 -18.68 9.60
N SER A 10 -7.42 -18.20 9.75
CA SER A 10 -8.16 -17.58 8.62
C SER A 10 -7.83 -16.11 8.42
N HIS A 11 -7.30 -15.41 9.42
CA HIS A 11 -6.97 -13.98 9.32
C HIS A 11 -5.60 -13.73 8.69
N ILE A 12 -4.65 -14.67 8.81
CA ILE A 12 -3.28 -14.53 8.26
C ILE A 12 -3.29 -14.47 6.72
N PRO A 13 -3.99 -15.36 5.98
CA PRO A 13 -4.08 -15.27 4.53
C PRO A 13 -4.82 -14.00 4.06
N LEU A 14 -5.83 -13.55 4.80
CA LEU A 14 -6.55 -12.32 4.49
C LEU A 14 -5.65 -11.08 4.63
N LEU A 15 -4.85 -11.02 5.70
CA LEU A 15 -3.87 -9.96 5.88
C LEU A 15 -2.84 -9.93 4.75
N HIS A 16 -2.34 -11.10 4.34
CA HIS A 16 -1.42 -11.20 3.22
C HIS A 16 -2.05 -10.74 1.90
N GLY A 17 -3.26 -11.21 1.59
CA GLY A 17 -3.99 -10.79 0.37
C GLY A 17 -4.30 -9.29 0.36
N PHE A 18 -4.63 -8.73 1.53
CA PHE A 18 -4.82 -7.29 1.69
C PHE A 18 -3.54 -6.49 1.44
N LEU A 19 -2.42 -6.90 2.03
CA LEU A 19 -1.12 -6.25 1.82
C LEU A 19 -0.69 -6.30 0.34
N SER A 20 -0.87 -7.45 -0.33
CA SER A 20 -0.63 -7.57 -1.78
C SER A 20 -1.51 -6.64 -2.61
N THR A 21 -2.77 -6.46 -2.21
CA THR A 21 -3.70 -5.52 -2.87
C THR A 21 -3.22 -4.08 -2.71
N ILE A 22 -2.72 -3.70 -1.53
CA ILE A 22 -2.16 -2.36 -1.31
C ILE A 22 -0.89 -2.16 -2.14
N ILE A 23 0.00 -3.14 -2.23
CA ILE A 23 1.21 -3.05 -3.06
C ILE A 23 0.82 -2.80 -4.53
N ALA A 24 -0.10 -3.58 -5.08
CA ALA A 24 -0.58 -3.39 -6.45
C ALA A 24 -1.20 -1.99 -6.65
N ARG A 25 -1.92 -1.47 -5.64
CA ARG A 25 -2.47 -0.11 -5.68
C ARG A 25 -1.36 0.95 -5.64
N LEU A 26 -0.33 0.78 -4.83
CA LEU A 26 0.82 1.68 -4.77
C LEU A 26 1.55 1.75 -6.12
N GLU A 27 1.84 0.61 -6.74
CA GLU A 27 2.46 0.55 -8.08
C GLU A 27 1.62 1.29 -9.13
N GLN A 28 0.30 1.07 -9.12
CA GLN A 28 -0.62 1.75 -10.01
C GLN A 28 -0.60 3.28 -9.79
N LEU A 29 -0.63 3.73 -8.54
CA LEU A 29 -0.62 5.15 -8.20
C LEU A 29 0.72 5.80 -8.55
N LEU A 30 1.85 5.13 -8.33
CA LEU A 30 3.17 5.61 -8.72
C LEU A 30 3.26 5.79 -10.24
N SER A 31 2.77 4.81 -11.01
CA SER A 31 2.73 4.91 -12.47
C SER A 31 1.85 6.08 -12.93
N ARG A 32 0.68 6.28 -12.31
CA ARG A 32 -0.20 7.42 -12.62
C ARG A 32 0.43 8.75 -12.25
N PHE A 33 1.11 8.84 -11.10
CA PHE A 33 1.78 10.05 -10.65
C PHE A 33 2.89 10.45 -11.64
N ALA A 34 3.69 9.49 -12.10
CA ALA A 34 4.73 9.72 -13.10
C ALA A 34 4.13 10.26 -14.41
N GLN A 35 3.08 9.61 -14.93
CA GLN A 35 2.39 10.07 -16.14
C GLN A 35 1.79 11.47 -16.00
N LEU A 36 1.16 11.77 -14.86
CA LEU A 36 0.62 13.11 -14.58
C LEU A 36 1.72 14.17 -14.48
N SER A 37 2.87 13.81 -13.92
CA SER A 37 4.01 14.73 -13.81
C SER A 37 4.57 15.08 -15.19
N GLU A 38 4.75 14.07 -16.05
CA GLU A 38 5.19 14.27 -17.44
C GLU A 38 4.20 15.13 -18.24
N LEU A 39 2.89 14.93 -18.04
CA LEU A 39 1.86 15.73 -18.70
C LEU A 39 1.85 17.18 -18.18
N SER A 40 2.08 17.38 -16.88
CA SER A 40 2.13 18.72 -16.27
C SER A 40 3.25 19.58 -16.86
N ASP A 41 4.42 18.97 -17.10
CA ASP A 41 5.57 19.65 -17.71
C ASP A 41 5.29 20.13 -19.15
N MET A 42 4.31 19.55 -19.83
CA MET A 42 3.90 19.91 -21.19
C MET A 42 2.85 21.03 -21.22
N VAL A 43 2.30 21.45 -20.06
CA VAL A 43 1.25 22.46 -20.01
C VAL A 43 1.82 23.87 -20.20
N PRO A 44 1.29 24.67 -21.15
CA PRO A 44 1.83 26.00 -21.42
C PRO A 44 1.75 27.01 -20.26
N GLU A 45 2.85 27.77 -20.12
CA GLU A 45 2.98 29.20 -19.73
C GLU A 45 1.72 30.05 -19.53
N SER A 46 0.84 30.02 -20.51
CA SER A 46 -0.32 30.88 -20.58
C SER A 46 -1.58 30.27 -19.96
N ASP A 47 -1.65 28.94 -19.84
CA ASP A 47 -2.85 28.24 -19.39
C ASP A 47 -2.79 27.97 -17.89
N ARG A 48 -3.29 28.94 -17.11
CA ARG A 48 -3.28 28.89 -15.65
C ARG A 48 -4.31 27.91 -15.08
N GLU A 49 -5.46 27.79 -15.72
CA GLU A 49 -6.55 26.92 -15.26
C GLU A 49 -6.14 25.46 -15.41
N LEU A 50 -5.62 25.08 -16.58
CA LEU A 50 -5.17 23.71 -16.81
C LEU A 50 -4.02 23.33 -15.87
N ARG A 51 -3.08 24.24 -15.60
CA ARG A 51 -2.01 23.98 -14.62
C ARG A 51 -2.54 23.79 -13.21
N TRP A 52 -3.45 24.65 -12.76
CA TRP A 52 -4.08 24.48 -11.46
C TRP A 52 -4.80 23.12 -11.34
N GLN A 53 -5.48 22.68 -12.41
CA GLN A 53 -6.11 21.36 -12.44
C GLN A 53 -5.10 20.21 -12.41
N MET A 54 -3.97 20.33 -13.12
CA MET A 54 -2.88 19.34 -13.05
C MET A 54 -2.25 19.28 -11.66
N ASP A 55 -2.00 20.44 -11.04
CA ASP A 55 -1.46 20.52 -9.68
C ASP A 55 -2.40 19.86 -8.66
N LEU A 56 -3.71 20.07 -8.80
CA LEU A 56 -4.70 19.39 -7.96
C LEU A 56 -4.69 17.88 -8.16
N LEU A 57 -4.59 17.39 -9.40
CA LEU A 57 -4.54 15.96 -9.68
C LEU A 57 -3.28 15.31 -9.13
N LEU A 58 -2.13 15.97 -9.26
CA LEU A 58 -0.86 15.54 -8.65
C LEU A 58 -0.97 15.53 -7.12
N LEU A 59 -1.57 16.57 -6.53
CA LEU A 59 -1.81 16.65 -5.09
C LEU A 59 -2.69 15.49 -4.62
N HIS A 60 -3.82 15.24 -5.28
CA HIS A 60 -4.70 14.12 -4.96
C HIS A 60 -4.00 12.76 -5.05
N CYS A 61 -3.23 12.54 -6.11
CA CYS A 61 -2.48 11.30 -6.28
C CYS A 61 -1.41 11.13 -5.20
N SER A 62 -0.71 12.21 -4.81
CA SER A 62 0.28 12.20 -3.74
C SER A 62 -0.33 11.89 -2.36
N MET A 63 -1.52 12.45 -2.07
CA MET A 63 -2.25 12.14 -0.84
C MET A 63 -2.67 10.67 -0.79
N GLU A 64 -3.20 10.13 -1.90
CA GLU A 64 -3.60 8.72 -1.97
C GLU A 64 -2.39 7.79 -1.80
N LEU A 65 -1.25 8.10 -2.43
CA LEU A 65 0.01 7.39 -2.22
C LEU A 65 0.41 7.38 -0.74
N SER A 66 0.40 8.55 -0.08
CA SER A 66 0.74 8.65 1.33
C SER A 66 -0.18 7.78 2.20
N TRP A 67 -1.48 7.77 1.91
CA TRP A 67 -2.45 6.95 2.64
C TRP A 67 -2.20 5.46 2.43
N CYS A 68 -1.95 5.04 1.19
CA CYS A 68 -1.63 3.65 0.87
C CYS A 68 -0.33 3.19 1.56
N VAL A 69 0.72 4.03 1.59
CA VAL A 69 1.98 3.71 2.28
C VAL A 69 1.74 3.55 3.78
N GLN A 70 1.09 4.51 4.42
CA GLN A 70 0.79 4.44 5.87
C GLN A 70 -0.05 3.22 6.22
N THR A 71 -1.05 2.90 5.37
CA THR A 71 -1.87 1.70 5.55
C THR A 71 -1.02 0.44 5.41
N TYR A 72 -0.19 0.34 4.36
CA TYR A 72 0.71 -0.78 4.18
C TYR A 72 1.63 -0.98 5.38
N GLU A 73 2.29 0.08 5.85
CA GLU A 73 3.20 0.02 6.99
C GLU A 73 2.49 -0.44 8.27
N THR A 74 1.30 0.09 8.54
CA THR A 74 0.50 -0.30 9.72
C THR A 74 0.15 -1.79 9.70
N TYR A 75 -0.34 -2.29 8.57
CA TYR A 75 -0.75 -3.69 8.43
C TYR A 75 0.45 -4.64 8.29
N LYS A 76 1.57 -4.16 7.75
CA LYS A 76 2.83 -4.90 7.75
C LYS A 76 3.38 -5.07 9.15
N GLN A 77 3.34 -4.02 9.99
CA GLN A 77 3.69 -4.14 11.41
C GLN A 77 2.82 -5.18 12.12
N LEU A 78 1.51 -5.21 11.83
CA LEU A 78 0.61 -6.25 12.33
C LEU A 78 1.06 -7.65 11.88
N GLN A 79 1.43 -7.82 10.60
CA GLN A 79 1.95 -9.08 10.07
C GLN A 79 3.25 -9.51 10.74
N ASP A 80 4.19 -8.57 10.93
CA ASP A 80 5.48 -8.82 11.56
C ASP A 80 5.33 -9.19 13.05
N MET A 81 4.33 -8.63 13.74
CA MET A 81 3.99 -8.98 15.12
C MET A 81 3.44 -10.41 15.26
N ILE A 82 2.82 -10.96 14.23
CA ILE A 82 2.37 -12.37 14.20
C ILE A 82 3.58 -13.31 14.06
N LEU A 83 4.64 -12.86 13.39
CA LEU A 83 5.73 -13.71 12.91
C LEU A 83 6.77 -14.24 13.94
N PRO A 84 6.81 -13.91 15.25
CA PRO A 84 7.75 -14.57 16.17
C PRO A 84 7.14 -15.48 17.26
N SER A 85 5.83 -15.74 17.29
CA SER A 85 5.20 -16.39 18.47
C SER A 85 4.93 -17.90 18.37
N SER A 86 5.06 -18.51 17.18
CA SER A 86 4.52 -19.87 16.97
C SER A 86 5.40 -20.71 16.05
N SER A 87 6.11 -21.68 16.64
CA SER A 87 6.78 -22.77 15.92
C SER A 87 5.80 -23.60 15.07
N THR A 88 4.51 -23.53 15.36
CA THR A 88 3.43 -24.22 14.64
C THR A 88 3.07 -23.50 13.33
N VAL A 89 3.20 -22.17 13.29
CA VAL A 89 2.90 -21.36 12.10
C VAL A 89 4.02 -21.48 11.05
N ALA A 90 5.27 -21.69 11.47
CA ALA A 90 6.40 -21.94 10.55
C ALA A 90 6.17 -23.14 9.60
N GLY A 91 5.48 -24.19 10.07
CA GLY A 91 5.11 -25.35 9.24
C GLY A 91 4.07 -25.03 8.17
N LEU A 92 3.05 -24.23 8.51
CA LEU A 92 2.03 -23.75 7.58
C LEU A 92 2.61 -22.82 6.51
N TRP A 93 3.58 -21.97 6.86
CA TRP A 93 4.26 -21.11 5.87
C TRP A 93 5.14 -21.92 4.91
N ALA A 94 5.83 -22.96 5.39
CA ALA A 94 6.65 -23.84 4.54
C ALA A 94 5.80 -24.67 3.58
N GLU A 95 4.66 -25.20 4.03
CA GLU A 95 3.77 -26.01 3.18
C GLU A 95 2.97 -25.17 2.16
N THR A 96 2.57 -23.94 2.51
CA THR A 96 1.75 -23.11 1.63
C THR A 96 2.58 -22.37 0.56
N TYR A 97 3.85 -22.06 0.84
CA TYR A 97 4.67 -21.22 -0.05
C TYR A 97 6.04 -21.78 -0.43
N GLY A 98 6.38 -23.02 -0.04
CA GLY A 98 7.50 -23.78 -0.61
C GLY A 98 8.84 -23.05 -0.57
N LEU A 99 9.34 -22.80 0.65
CA LEU A 99 10.76 -22.51 0.89
C LEU A 99 11.50 -23.77 1.32
#